data_AF-A0A093ZSQ6-F1
#
_entry.id   AF-A0A093ZSQ6-F1
#
_cell.length_a   1.000
_cell.length_b   1.000
_cell.length_c   1.000
_cell.angle_alpha   90.00
_cell.angle_beta   90.00
_cell.angle_gamma   90.00
#
_symmetry.space_group_name_H-M   'P 1'
#
loop_
_entity.id
_entity.type
_entity.pdbx_description
1 polymer ?
#
loop_
_entity_poly.entity_id
_entity_poly.type
_entity_poly.pdbx_seq_one_letter_code
_entity_poly.pdbx_strand_id
1 'polypeptide(L)'
;ELTYIIKQDLSSLNTQISSLQTLTRVQNPNATTQQTEHAKNVVFLLQGKLTDVSANFKDVLELRTQNIRASRSRTENFVSAVSSHALPTETQSASPLYSTPARGSPAPGYNPATAGSAASQDLLTLNPVGDQQLLMMEEAQPQHAYIQQRGEAIEAIERTISELGGIFGQLAGMVSEQSEMIQRIDANTEDVVDNVQGAQRELLKYWGRVSGNRWLVAQMFGVLMVFFLLWVLVAG
;
A
#
# COMPACT_ATOMS: atom_id res chain seq x y z
N GLU A 1 -8.40 -9.01 -6.51
CA GLU A 1 -7.29 -9.97 -6.59
C GLU A 1 -6.10 -9.57 -5.73
N LEU A 2 -5.46 -8.41 -5.95
CA LEU A 2 -4.27 -8.01 -5.18
C LEU A 2 -4.47 -7.97 -3.65
N THR A 3 -5.62 -7.46 -3.17
CA THR A 3 -5.98 -7.46 -1.73
C THR A 3 -6.00 -8.87 -1.13
N TYR A 4 -6.43 -9.87 -1.91
CA TYR A 4 -6.50 -11.26 -1.46
C TYR A 4 -5.12 -11.90 -1.39
N ILE A 5 -4.26 -11.61 -2.37
CA ILE A 5 -2.85 -12.07 -2.37
C ILE A 5 -2.11 -11.49 -1.17
N ILE A 6 -2.21 -10.18 -0.96
CA ILE A 6 -1.56 -9.51 0.19
C ILE A 6 -2.08 -10.07 1.52
N LYS A 7 -3.38 -10.34 1.63
CA LYS A 7 -3.97 -11.02 2.80
C LYS A 7 -3.35 -12.41 3.02
N GLN A 8 -3.23 -13.22 1.97
CA GLN A 8 -2.66 -14.56 2.05
C GLN A 8 -1.19 -14.52 2.47
N ASP A 9 -0.42 -13.59 1.90
CA ASP A 9 0.99 -13.40 2.23
C ASP A 9 1.17 -12.93 3.68
N LEU A 10 0.36 -11.98 4.16
CA LEU A 10 0.36 -11.51 5.55
C LEU A 10 0.08 -12.66 6.53
N SER A 11 -0.91 -13.49 6.22
CA SER A 11 -1.24 -14.67 7.04
C SER A 11 -0.11 -15.70 7.02
N SER A 12 0.47 -15.97 5.84
CA SER A 12 1.61 -16.87 5.68
C SER A 12 2.83 -16.38 6.48
N LEU A 13 3.18 -15.09 6.39
CA LEU A 13 4.27 -14.48 7.16
C LEU A 13 4.02 -14.59 8.66
N ASN A 14 2.80 -14.32 9.13
CA ASN A 14 2.45 -14.46 10.54
C ASN A 14 2.62 -15.90 11.05
N THR A 15 2.17 -16.90 10.28
CA THR A 15 2.35 -18.32 10.65
C THR A 15 3.82 -18.74 10.65
N GLN A 16 4.61 -18.27 9.69
CA GLN A 16 6.05 -18.55 9.61
C GLN A 16 6.83 -17.89 10.77
N ILE A 17 6.49 -16.66 11.14
CA ILE A 17 7.11 -16.00 12.31
C ILE A 17 6.75 -16.76 13.59
N SER A 18 5.51 -17.20 13.72
CA SER A 18 5.07 -18.01 14.86
C SER A 18 5.82 -19.34 14.93
N SER A 19 6.02 -20.04 13.80
CA SER A 19 6.78 -21.30 13.77
C SER A 19 8.27 -21.09 14.04
N LEU A 20 8.84 -19.97 13.60
CA LEU A 20 10.23 -19.61 13.90
C LEU A 20 10.41 -19.33 15.40
N GLN A 21 9.43 -18.69 16.04
CA GLN A 21 9.43 -18.46 17.48
C GLN A 21 9.35 -19.79 18.27
N THR A 22 8.49 -20.73 17.85
CA THR A 22 8.42 -22.05 18.51
C THR A 22 9.69 -22.86 18.30
N LEU A 23 10.28 -22.84 17.10
CA LEU A 23 11.56 -23.49 16.81
C LEU A 23 12.68 -22.91 17.69
N THR A 24 12.74 -21.58 17.79
CA THR A 24 13.68 -20.87 18.67
C THR A 24 13.43 -21.22 20.15
N ARG A 25 12.20 -21.52 20.55
CA ARG A 25 11.92 -21.95 21.94
C ARG A 25 12.32 -23.41 22.19
N VAL A 26 12.15 -24.30 21.21
CA VAL A 26 12.34 -25.76 21.35
C VAL A 26 13.80 -26.20 21.14
N GLN A 27 14.54 -25.59 20.20
CA GLN A 27 15.93 -25.98 19.89
C GLN A 27 16.98 -25.51 20.91
N ASN A 28 16.59 -24.76 21.96
CA ASN A 28 17.51 -23.93 22.74
C ASN A 28 17.89 -24.39 24.17
N PRO A 29 18.08 -25.69 24.51
CA PRO A 29 18.82 -26.03 25.73
C PRO A 29 20.35 -26.01 25.57
N ASN A 30 20.89 -26.11 24.34
CA ASN A 30 22.35 -26.30 24.09
C ASN A 30 23.01 -25.26 23.16
N ALA A 31 22.32 -24.21 22.73
CA ALA A 31 22.88 -23.20 21.82
C ALA A 31 23.70 -22.14 22.58
N THR A 32 24.76 -21.62 21.96
CA THR A 32 25.54 -20.50 22.54
C THR A 32 24.66 -19.26 22.68
N THR A 33 24.75 -18.58 23.83
CA THR A 33 23.90 -17.43 24.21
C THR A 33 23.75 -16.40 23.09
N GLN A 34 24.82 -16.14 22.32
CA GLN A 34 24.82 -15.17 21.22
C GLN A 34 23.95 -15.58 20.02
N GLN A 35 23.93 -16.86 19.64
CA GLN A 35 23.12 -17.34 18.51
C GLN A 35 21.62 -17.26 18.84
N THR A 36 21.27 -17.55 20.09
CA THR A 36 19.91 -17.44 20.60
C THR A 36 19.44 -15.99 20.66
N GLU A 37 20.27 -15.06 21.12
CA GLU A 37 19.98 -13.62 21.12
C GLU A 37 19.81 -13.08 19.69
N HIS A 38 20.68 -13.47 18.76
CA HIS A 38 20.55 -13.06 17.35
C HIS A 38 19.24 -13.57 16.72
N ALA A 39 18.89 -14.84 16.92
CA ALA A 39 17.64 -15.41 16.40
C ALA A 39 16.40 -14.67 16.93
N LYS A 40 16.37 -14.34 18.23
CA LYS A 40 15.30 -13.54 18.84
C LYS A 40 15.21 -12.13 18.26
N ASN A 41 16.35 -11.45 18.08
CA ASN A 41 16.39 -10.12 17.47
C ASN A 41 15.87 -10.13 16.02
N VAL A 42 16.21 -11.16 15.24
CA VAL A 42 15.69 -11.32 13.88
C VAL A 42 14.18 -11.53 13.88
N VAL A 43 13.64 -12.36 14.78
CA VAL A 43 12.18 -12.55 14.94
C VAL A 43 11.51 -11.23 15.26
N PHE A 44 12.06 -10.46 16.19
CA PHE A 44 11.53 -9.17 16.59
C PHE A 44 11.51 -8.16 15.43
N LEU A 45 12.61 -8.07 14.67
CA LEU A 45 12.67 -7.19 13.50
C LEU A 45 11.65 -7.60 12.43
N LEU A 46 11.47 -8.91 12.20
CA LEU A 46 10.46 -9.42 11.27
C LEU A 46 9.05 -9.12 11.76
N GLN A 47 8.76 -9.26 13.05
CA GLN A 47 7.47 -8.89 13.66
C GLN A 47 7.19 -7.40 13.52
N GLY A 48 8.18 -6.54 13.80
CA GLY A 48 8.07 -5.10 13.63
C GLY A 48 7.76 -4.71 12.19
N LYS A 49 8.49 -5.28 11.23
CA LYS A 49 8.22 -5.08 9.79
C LYS A 49 6.85 -5.59 9.37
N LEU A 50 6.42 -6.77 9.86
CA LEU A 50 5.10 -7.31 9.54
C LEU A 50 3.99 -6.41 10.08
N THR A 51 4.17 -5.86 11.29
CA THR A 51 3.23 -4.93 11.92
C THR A 51 3.14 -3.63 11.11
N ASP A 52 4.27 -3.08 10.68
CA ASP A 52 4.33 -1.87 9.85
C ASP A 52 3.67 -2.06 8.48
N VAL A 53 3.97 -3.19 7.80
CA VAL A 53 3.31 -3.56 6.53
C VAL A 53 1.80 -3.75 6.72
N SER A 54 1.39 -4.39 7.82
CA SER A 54 -0.04 -4.57 8.15
C SER A 54 -0.74 -3.24 8.40
N ALA A 55 -0.06 -2.29 9.05
CA ALA A 55 -0.59 -0.95 9.33
C ALA A 55 -0.77 -0.16 8.03
N ASN A 56 0.26 -0.14 7.19
CA ASN A 56 0.20 0.53 5.89
C ASN A 56 -0.90 -0.08 4.99
N PHE A 57 -1.03 -1.41 4.97
CA PHE A 57 -2.06 -2.07 4.20
C PHE A 57 -3.47 -1.70 4.68
N LYS A 58 -3.68 -1.63 6.00
CA LYS A 58 -4.93 -1.14 6.59
C LYS A 58 -5.23 0.30 6.11
N ASP A 59 -4.26 1.20 6.16
CA ASP A 59 -4.43 2.59 5.72
C ASP A 59 -4.84 2.68 4.23
N VAL A 60 -4.24 1.84 3.38
CA VAL A 60 -4.61 1.75 1.96
C VAL A 60 -6.05 1.24 1.79
N LEU A 61 -6.48 0.27 2.60
CA LEU A 61 -7.86 -0.23 2.58
C LEU A 61 -8.87 0.81 3.07
N GLU A 62 -8.52 1.60 4.09
CA GLU A 62 -9.32 2.72 4.56
C GLU A 62 -9.42 3.81 3.49
N LEU A 63 -8.31 4.17 2.85
CA LEU A 63 -8.30 5.13 1.74
C LEU A 63 -9.16 4.64 0.57
N ARG A 64 -9.07 3.35 0.22
CA ARG A 64 -9.92 2.74 -0.82
C ARG A 64 -11.39 2.82 -0.42
N THR A 65 -11.72 2.53 0.84
CA THR A 65 -13.08 2.62 1.37
C THR A 65 -13.61 4.05 1.29
N GLN A 66 -12.81 5.04 1.69
CA GLN A 66 -13.16 6.45 1.58
C GLN A 66 -13.37 6.87 0.13
N ASN A 67 -12.52 6.42 -0.79
CA ASN A 67 -12.64 6.71 -2.22
C ASN A 67 -13.92 6.11 -2.82
N ILE A 68 -14.25 4.87 -2.47
CA ILE A 68 -15.50 4.22 -2.88
C ILE A 68 -16.72 4.97 -2.31
N ARG A 69 -16.69 5.34 -1.02
CA ARG A 69 -17.78 6.11 -0.38
C ARG A 69 -17.95 7.48 -1.03
N ALA A 70 -16.85 8.19 -1.32
CA ALA A 70 -16.89 9.47 -2.00
C ALA A 70 -17.47 9.34 -3.42
N SER A 71 -17.06 8.31 -4.18
CA SER A 71 -17.63 8.02 -5.50
C SER A 71 -19.12 7.70 -5.41
N ARG A 72 -19.53 6.87 -4.43
CA ARG A 72 -20.92 6.49 -4.21
C ARG A 72 -21.79 7.71 -3.88
N SER A 73 -21.35 8.56 -2.96
CA SER A 73 -22.07 9.79 -2.61
C SER A 73 -22.23 10.74 -3.80
N ARG A 74 -21.18 10.88 -4.65
CA ARG A 74 -21.29 11.67 -5.89
C ARG A 74 -22.33 11.09 -6.85
N THR A 75 -22.35 9.77 -7.03
CA THR A 75 -23.36 9.09 -7.85
C THR A 75 -24.76 9.22 -7.25
N GLU A 76 -24.94 9.06 -5.93
CA GLU A 76 -26.24 9.24 -5.26
C GLU A 76 -26.74 10.70 -5.35
N ASN A 77 -25.85 11.69 -5.24
CA ASN A 77 -26.21 13.10 -5.44
C ASN A 77 -26.59 13.39 -6.90
N PHE A 78 -25.90 12.78 -7.86
CA PHE A 78 -26.25 12.89 -9.27
C PHE A 78 -27.59 12.22 -9.57
N VAL A 79 -27.80 11.00 -9.09
CA VAL A 79 -29.06 10.26 -9.24
C VAL A 79 -30.20 11.03 -8.60
N SER A 80 -30.05 11.52 -7.37
CA SER A 80 -31.10 12.31 -6.71
C SER A 80 -31.38 13.64 -7.44
N ALA A 81 -30.36 14.33 -7.95
CA ALA A 81 -30.54 15.53 -8.78
C ALA A 81 -31.30 15.22 -10.09
N VAL A 82 -30.91 14.15 -10.80
CA VAL A 82 -31.57 13.72 -12.05
C VAL A 82 -33.00 13.24 -11.77
N SER A 83 -33.22 12.42 -10.74
CA SER A 83 -34.55 11.94 -10.33
C SER A 83 -35.46 13.09 -9.89
N SER A 84 -34.92 14.13 -9.24
CA SER A 84 -35.68 15.33 -8.88
C SER A 84 -36.06 16.18 -10.10
N HIS A 85 -35.28 16.12 -11.18
CA HIS A 85 -35.56 16.78 -12.45
C HIS A 85 -36.47 15.95 -13.39
N ALA A 86 -36.65 14.66 -13.10
CA ALA A 86 -37.49 13.74 -13.85
C ALA A 86 -38.96 13.69 -13.37
N LEU A 87 -39.36 14.53 -12.39
CA LEU A 87 -40.78 14.75 -12.15
C LEU A 87 -41.38 15.50 -13.36
N PRO A 88 -42.38 14.94 -14.05
CA PRO A 88 -43.06 15.65 -15.12
C PRO A 88 -43.88 16.76 -14.48
N THR A 89 -43.34 17.98 -14.48
CA THR A 89 -44.23 19.14 -14.43
C THR A 89 -44.83 19.23 -15.82
N GLU A 90 -46.07 18.76 -15.94
CA GLU A 90 -47.01 19.16 -16.99
C GLU A 90 -47.15 20.70 -16.98
N THR A 91 -46.19 21.39 -17.56
CA THR A 91 -46.35 22.78 -17.96
C THR A 91 -45.75 22.90 -19.35
N GLN A 92 -46.64 22.69 -20.31
CA GLN A 92 -46.71 23.37 -21.60
C GLN A 92 -45.39 23.98 -22.09
N SER A 93 -44.92 23.41 -23.18
CA SER A 93 -43.94 23.90 -24.13
C SER A 93 -44.03 25.41 -24.40
N ALA A 94 -43.48 26.23 -23.52
CA ALA A 94 -43.21 27.64 -23.78
C ALA A 94 -41.81 27.78 -24.40
N SER A 95 -41.65 27.25 -25.61
CA SER A 95 -40.51 27.58 -26.46
C SER A 95 -40.69 29.03 -26.97
N PRO A 96 -39.77 29.97 -26.66
CA PRO A 96 -39.95 31.39 -26.98
C PRO A 96 -39.70 31.70 -28.47
N LEU A 97 -39.49 30.67 -29.31
CA LEU A 97 -39.25 30.81 -30.75
C LEU A 97 -40.51 30.65 -31.61
N TYR A 98 -41.66 30.27 -31.02
CA TYR A 98 -42.93 30.08 -31.74
C TYR A 98 -44.04 31.06 -31.34
N SER A 99 -43.75 32.11 -30.57
CA SER A 99 -44.72 33.19 -30.33
C SER A 99 -44.87 34.03 -31.61
N THR A 100 -45.74 33.59 -32.52
CA THR A 100 -46.28 34.46 -33.55
C THR A 100 -47.08 35.58 -32.87
N PRO A 101 -46.76 36.86 -33.12
CA PRO A 101 -47.49 37.94 -32.48
C PRO A 101 -48.87 38.06 -33.15
N ALA A 102 -49.91 37.63 -32.44
CA ALA A 102 -51.28 38.01 -32.75
C ALA A 102 -51.45 39.50 -32.39
N ARG A 103 -51.15 40.40 -33.34
CA ARG A 103 -51.46 41.82 -33.22
C ARG A 103 -52.48 42.19 -34.30
N GLY A 104 -53.71 42.35 -33.87
CA GLY A 104 -54.83 42.76 -34.72
C GLY A 104 -54.74 44.21 -35.19
N SER A 105 -55.21 44.44 -36.41
CA SER A 105 -55.98 45.59 -36.94
C SER A 105 -55.76 45.73 -38.47
N PRO A 106 -56.61 46.43 -39.22
CA PRO A 106 -58.05 46.21 -39.46
C PRO A 106 -58.34 45.88 -40.96
N ALA A 107 -59.54 45.42 -41.28
CA ALA A 107 -60.04 45.21 -42.66
C ALA A 107 -59.96 46.51 -43.51
N PRO A 108 -59.88 46.47 -44.87
CA PRO A 108 -60.98 46.01 -45.73
C PRO A 108 -60.56 45.35 -47.07
N GLY A 109 -61.41 44.50 -47.67
CA GLY A 109 -61.23 44.11 -49.08
C GLY A 109 -61.90 42.82 -49.52
N TYR A 110 -63.05 42.99 -50.15
CA TYR A 110 -63.87 42.01 -50.87
C TYR A 110 -63.14 41.25 -51.99
N ASN A 111 -63.25 39.91 -52.07
CA ASN A 111 -63.60 39.15 -53.30
C ASN A 111 -63.65 37.61 -53.06
N PRO A 112 -64.73 36.92 -53.46
CA PRO A 112 -64.83 35.46 -53.48
C PRO A 112 -64.66 34.91 -54.90
N ALA A 113 -63.68 34.03 -55.13
CA ALA A 113 -63.65 33.03 -56.20
C ALA A 113 -62.23 32.45 -56.31
N THR A 114 -62.07 31.15 -56.08
CA THR A 114 -61.54 30.18 -57.06
C THR A 114 -61.29 28.85 -56.37
N ALA A 115 -62.00 27.83 -56.82
CA ALA A 115 -61.84 26.44 -56.47
C ALA A 115 -60.49 25.87 -56.93
N GLY A 116 -60.04 24.83 -56.21
CA GLY A 116 -59.24 23.74 -56.77
C GLY A 116 -57.74 23.79 -56.47
N SER A 117 -57.27 22.93 -55.58
CA SER A 117 -56.37 21.82 -55.97
C SER A 117 -55.97 20.98 -54.76
N ALA A 118 -55.93 19.69 -55.03
CA ALA A 118 -55.62 18.60 -54.13
C ALA A 118 -54.11 18.45 -53.84
N ALA A 119 -53.83 17.56 -52.89
CA ALA A 119 -52.59 16.78 -52.70
C ALA A 119 -51.49 17.36 -51.79
N SER A 120 -51.43 16.81 -50.58
CA SER A 120 -50.22 16.45 -49.79
C SER A 120 -50.74 15.94 -48.43
N GLN A 121 -51.15 14.67 -48.32
CA GLN A 121 -50.26 13.56 -47.98
C GLN A 121 -49.11 13.96 -47.04
N ASP A 122 -49.19 13.39 -45.84
CA ASP A 122 -48.06 12.73 -45.20
C ASP A 122 -46.99 13.62 -44.56
N LEU A 123 -47.12 13.86 -43.25
CA LEU A 123 -45.97 13.93 -42.34
C LEU A 123 -46.44 13.79 -40.89
N LEU A 124 -46.61 12.52 -40.51
CA LEU A 124 -46.01 11.95 -39.30
C LEU A 124 -46.21 12.77 -38.02
N THR A 125 -47.36 12.51 -37.38
CA THR A 125 -47.47 12.44 -35.92
C THR A 125 -46.39 11.48 -35.38
N LEU A 126 -45.19 11.99 -35.15
CA LEU A 126 -44.23 11.38 -34.22
C LEU A 126 -44.02 12.38 -33.09
N ASN A 127 -44.76 12.15 -32.01
CA ASN A 127 -44.47 12.70 -30.70
C ASN A 127 -43.32 11.86 -30.10
N PRO A 128 -42.05 12.34 -30.04
CA PRO A 128 -40.93 11.55 -29.56
C PRO A 128 -40.78 11.61 -28.02
N VAL A 129 -41.82 12.05 -27.31
CA VAL A 129 -41.74 12.33 -25.87
C VAL A 129 -41.81 11.04 -25.05
N GLY A 130 -42.38 9.96 -25.60
CA GLY A 130 -42.46 8.66 -24.93
C GLY A 130 -41.15 7.87 -24.90
N ASP A 131 -40.40 7.86 -26.01
CA ASP A 131 -39.15 7.10 -26.10
C ASP A 131 -38.04 7.70 -25.24
N GLN A 132 -37.97 9.03 -25.13
CA GLN A 132 -36.93 9.68 -24.30
C GLN A 132 -37.13 9.40 -22.80
N GLN A 133 -38.37 9.27 -22.34
CA GLN A 133 -38.67 8.96 -20.94
C GLN A 133 -38.44 7.47 -20.62
N LEU A 134 -38.73 6.58 -21.57
CA LEU A 134 -38.47 5.14 -21.40
C LEU A 134 -36.97 4.82 -21.43
N LEU A 135 -36.19 5.45 -22.32
CA LEU A 135 -34.73 5.34 -22.35
C LEU A 135 -34.07 5.85 -21.06
N MET A 136 -34.61 6.90 -20.43
CA MET A 136 -34.08 7.42 -19.17
C MET A 136 -34.38 6.50 -17.99
N MET A 137 -35.51 5.77 -18.03
CA MET A 137 -35.84 4.75 -17.04
C MET A 137 -35.04 3.46 -17.23
N GLU A 138 -34.69 3.12 -18.47
CA GLU A 138 -33.77 2.03 -18.80
C GLU A 138 -32.33 2.36 -18.40
N GLU A 139 -31.92 3.63 -18.43
CA GLU A 139 -30.61 4.08 -17.94
C GLU A 139 -30.52 4.12 -16.40
N ALA A 140 -31.64 4.21 -15.67
CA ALA A 140 -31.67 4.11 -14.21
C ALA A 140 -31.45 2.68 -13.68
N GLN A 141 -31.80 1.65 -14.47
CA GLN A 141 -31.61 0.24 -14.10
C GLN A 141 -30.13 -0.19 -13.94
N PRO A 142 -29.17 0.17 -14.82
CA PRO A 142 -27.75 -0.17 -14.62
C PRO A 142 -27.10 0.58 -13.44
N GLN A 143 -27.70 1.67 -12.96
CA GLN A 143 -27.14 2.50 -11.89
C GLN A 143 -27.36 1.89 -10.50
N HIS A 144 -28.48 1.19 -10.29
CA HIS A 144 -28.69 0.42 -9.05
C HIS A 144 -27.68 -0.72 -8.87
N ALA A 145 -27.29 -1.39 -9.97
CA ALA A 145 -26.26 -2.43 -9.94
C ALA A 145 -24.89 -1.87 -9.51
N TYR A 146 -24.55 -0.65 -9.93
CA TYR A 146 -23.29 0.00 -9.54
C TYR A 146 -23.21 0.28 -8.04
N ILE A 147 -24.28 0.84 -7.44
CA ILE A 147 -24.31 1.14 -6.00
C ILE A 147 -24.24 -0.15 -5.17
N GLN A 148 -24.90 -1.22 -5.62
CA GLN A 148 -24.88 -2.53 -4.95
C GLN A 148 -23.49 -3.17 -5.01
N GLN A 149 -22.84 -3.18 -6.18
CA GLN A 149 -21.46 -3.70 -6.34
C GLN A 149 -20.45 -2.93 -5.47
N ARG A 150 -20.61 -1.61 -5.32
CA ARG A 150 -19.76 -0.82 -4.41
C ARG A 150 -20.01 -1.14 -2.94
N GLY A 151 -21.26 -1.45 -2.56
CA GLY A 151 -21.61 -1.91 -1.22
C GLY A 151 -20.92 -3.24 -0.88
N GLU A 152 -21.01 -4.22 -1.78
CA GLU A 152 -20.33 -5.52 -1.63
C GLU A 152 -18.81 -5.35 -1.53
N ALA A 153 -18.22 -4.47 -2.36
CA ALA A 153 -16.79 -4.20 -2.31
C ALA A 153 -16.35 -3.57 -0.97
N ILE A 154 -17.15 -2.69 -0.37
CA ILE A 154 -16.87 -2.12 0.96
C ILE A 154 -16.98 -3.21 2.03
N GLU A 155 -18.02 -4.03 2.00
CA GLU A 155 -18.19 -5.12 2.96
C GLU A 155 -17.03 -6.12 2.91
N ALA A 156 -16.55 -6.47 1.71
CA ALA A 156 -15.37 -7.31 1.54
C ALA A 156 -14.10 -6.67 2.13
N ILE A 157 -13.95 -5.35 2.02
CA ILE A 157 -12.83 -4.61 2.62
C ILE A 157 -12.97 -4.61 4.15
N GLU A 158 -14.15 -4.34 4.70
CA GLU A 158 -14.40 -4.34 6.15
C GLU A 158 -14.13 -5.70 6.78
N ARG A 159 -14.54 -6.80 6.12
CA ARG A 159 -14.18 -8.17 6.54
C ARG A 159 -12.67 -8.36 6.57
N THR A 160 -11.96 -7.88 5.54
CA THR A 160 -10.49 -7.98 5.48
C THR A 160 -9.82 -7.16 6.59
N ILE A 161 -10.31 -5.94 6.87
CA ILE A 161 -9.81 -5.09 7.98
C ILE A 161 -10.04 -5.77 9.33
N SER A 162 -11.21 -6.39 9.55
CA SER A 162 -11.50 -7.12 10.78
C SER A 162 -10.56 -8.31 10.99
N GLU A 163 -10.27 -9.06 9.93
CA GLU A 163 -9.33 -10.19 9.99
C GLU A 163 -7.89 -9.74 10.21
N LEU A 164 -7.46 -8.65 9.58
CA LEU A 164 -6.19 -7.98 9.87
C LEU A 164 -6.10 -7.58 11.35
N GLY A 165 -7.21 -7.13 11.94
CA GLY A 165 -7.32 -6.88 13.38
C GLY A 165 -6.97 -8.11 14.23
N GLY A 166 -7.33 -9.31 13.78
CA GLY A 166 -6.94 -10.57 14.43
C GLY A 166 -5.44 -10.84 14.36
N ILE A 167 -4.81 -10.58 13.21
CA ILE A 167 -3.35 -10.68 13.03
C ILE A 167 -2.64 -9.63 13.92
N PHE A 168 -3.16 -8.40 13.97
CA PHE A 168 -2.67 -7.34 14.86
C PHE A 168 -2.77 -7.71 16.33
N GLY A 169 -3.87 -8.34 16.76
CA GLY A 169 -4.02 -8.81 18.13
C GLY A 169 -2.97 -9.85 18.49
N GLN A 170 -2.71 -10.81 17.59
CA GLN A 170 -1.67 -11.80 17.78
C GLN A 170 -0.26 -11.17 17.81
N LEU A 171 0.03 -10.25 16.89
CA LEU A 171 1.31 -9.52 16.85
C LEU A 171 1.50 -8.63 18.08
N ALA A 172 0.47 -7.92 18.53
CA ALA A 172 0.53 -7.07 19.71
C ALA A 172 0.83 -7.88 20.98
N GLY A 173 0.19 -9.04 21.14
CA GLY A 173 0.51 -9.98 22.22
C GLY A 173 1.97 -10.43 22.15
N MET A 174 2.41 -10.85 20.95
CA MET A 174 3.76 -11.37 20.70
C MET A 174 4.86 -10.31 20.88
N VAL A 175 4.60 -9.05 20.52
CA VAL A 175 5.52 -7.91 20.70
C VAL A 175 5.55 -7.46 22.17
N SER A 176 4.43 -7.48 22.88
CA SER A 176 4.38 -7.08 24.30
C SER A 176 5.18 -8.03 25.20
N GLU A 177 5.16 -9.34 24.92
CA GLU A 177 5.94 -10.35 25.64
C GLU A 177 7.45 -10.21 25.34
N GLN A 178 7.81 -9.70 24.16
CA GLN A 178 9.20 -9.57 23.70
C GLN A 178 9.79 -8.15 23.90
N SER A 179 9.01 -7.17 24.36
CA SER A 179 9.43 -5.76 24.49
C SER A 179 10.55 -5.53 25.52
N GLU A 180 10.82 -6.49 26.40
CA GLU A 180 11.92 -6.42 27.38
C GLU A 180 13.31 -6.49 26.71
N MET A 181 13.42 -7.03 25.49
CA MET A 181 14.68 -7.19 24.76
C MET A 181 15.21 -5.90 24.11
N ILE A 182 14.37 -4.89 23.84
CA ILE A 182 14.80 -3.60 23.27
C ILE A 182 15.84 -2.90 24.19
N GLN A 183 15.77 -3.11 25.50
CA GLN A 183 16.74 -2.56 26.45
C GLN A 183 18.15 -3.19 26.31
N ARG A 184 18.29 -4.32 25.60
CA ARG A 184 19.56 -5.08 25.50
C ARG A 184 20.32 -4.86 24.20
N ILE A 185 19.78 -4.10 23.23
CA ILE A 185 20.56 -3.72 22.03
C ILE A 185 21.76 -2.85 22.43
N ASP A 186 21.61 -2.00 23.45
CA ASP A 186 22.74 -1.27 24.05
C ASP A 186 23.77 -2.24 24.68
N ALA A 187 23.31 -3.31 25.33
CA ALA A 187 24.20 -4.31 25.97
C ALA A 187 25.05 -5.11 24.96
N ASN A 188 24.54 -5.40 23.76
CA ASN A 188 25.32 -6.07 22.72
C ASN A 188 26.48 -5.18 22.19
N THR A 189 26.36 -3.86 22.25
CA THR A 189 27.47 -2.96 21.89
C THR A 189 28.59 -3.07 22.93
N GLU A 190 28.25 -3.24 24.20
CA GLU A 190 29.21 -3.43 25.29
C GLU A 190 29.94 -4.78 25.17
N ASP A 191 29.24 -5.85 24.85
CA ASP A 191 29.86 -7.17 24.58
C ASP A 191 30.82 -7.13 23.37
N VAL A 192 30.50 -6.35 22.33
CA VAL A 192 31.40 -6.14 21.18
C VAL A 192 32.64 -5.37 21.61
N VAL A 193 32.51 -4.35 22.47
CA VAL A 193 33.66 -3.61 23.02
C VAL A 193 34.57 -4.53 23.84
N ASP A 194 34.00 -5.40 24.67
CA ASP A 194 34.77 -6.35 25.48
C ASP A 194 35.53 -7.37 24.63
N ASN A 195 34.89 -7.92 23.59
CA ASN A 195 35.55 -8.84 22.65
C ASN A 195 36.65 -8.15 21.84
N VAL A 196 36.44 -6.90 21.42
CA VAL A 196 37.45 -6.10 20.70
C VAL A 196 38.63 -5.77 21.61
N GLN A 197 38.40 -5.43 22.89
CA GLN A 197 39.48 -5.25 23.87
C GLN A 197 40.26 -6.54 24.11
N GLY A 198 39.57 -7.69 24.19
CA GLY A 198 40.20 -9.02 24.28
C GLY A 198 41.11 -9.30 23.08
N ALA A 199 40.61 -9.08 21.87
CA ALA A 199 41.39 -9.24 20.63
C ALA A 199 42.59 -8.27 20.58
N GLN A 200 42.43 -7.02 21.00
CA GLN A 200 43.53 -6.06 21.10
C GLN A 200 44.62 -6.54 22.06
N ARG A 201 44.23 -7.13 23.20
CA ARG A 201 45.15 -7.66 24.21
C ARG A 201 45.95 -8.85 23.66
N GLU A 202 45.34 -9.71 22.86
CA GLU A 202 46.03 -10.80 22.16
C GLU A 202 46.99 -10.29 21.08
N LEU A 203 46.57 -9.30 20.29
CA LEU A 203 47.43 -8.65 19.29
C LEU A 203 48.66 -7.99 19.94
N LEU A 204 48.48 -7.32 21.08
CA LEU A 204 49.59 -6.72 21.84
C LEU A 204 50.55 -7.79 22.40
N LYS A 205 50.02 -8.92 22.88
CA LYS A 205 50.83 -10.06 23.35
C LYS A 205 51.67 -10.66 22.21
N TYR A 206 51.11 -10.75 21.00
CA TYR A 206 51.83 -11.22 19.82
C TYR A 206 52.87 -10.20 19.34
N TRP A 207 52.55 -8.90 19.41
CA TRP A 207 53.47 -7.82 19.08
C TRP A 207 54.72 -7.82 19.98
N GLY A 208 54.56 -8.06 21.29
CA GLY A 208 55.70 -8.20 22.21
C GLY A 208 56.63 -9.37 21.85
N ARG A 209 56.06 -10.48 21.38
CA ARG A 209 56.84 -11.65 20.92
C ARG A 209 57.61 -11.37 19.62
N VAL A 210 56.99 -10.66 18.68
CA VAL A 210 57.63 -10.22 17.43
C VAL A 210 58.73 -9.19 17.71
N SER A 211 58.49 -8.24 18.61
CA SER A 211 59.50 -7.25 19.05
C SER A 211 60.68 -7.89 19.80
N GLY A 212 60.44 -8.95 20.58
CA GLY A 212 61.50 -9.68 21.28
C GLY A 212 62.57 -10.30 20.36
N ASN A 213 62.23 -10.58 19.11
CA ASN A 213 63.15 -11.21 18.16
C ASN A 213 64.19 -10.22 17.57
N ARG A 214 64.10 -8.93 17.90
CA ARG A 214 65.05 -7.90 17.41
C ARG A 214 66.49 -8.15 17.86
N TRP A 215 66.69 -8.76 19.03
CA TRP A 215 68.03 -9.14 19.50
C TRP A 215 68.63 -10.27 18.66
N LEU A 216 67.80 -11.24 18.25
CA LEU A 216 68.20 -12.32 17.33
C LEU A 216 68.57 -11.73 15.95
N VAL A 217 67.78 -10.77 15.46
CA VAL A 217 68.08 -10.04 14.21
C VAL A 217 69.41 -9.28 14.31
N ALA A 218 69.69 -8.63 15.44
CA ALA A 218 70.96 -7.92 15.66
C ALA A 218 72.17 -8.87 15.67
N GLN A 219 72.05 -10.06 16.26
CA GLN A 219 73.10 -11.08 16.24
C GLN A 219 73.36 -11.61 14.83
N MET A 220 72.30 -11.92 14.07
CA MET A 220 72.41 -12.32 12.66
C MET A 220 73.08 -11.23 11.81
N PHE A 221 72.69 -9.97 12.01
CA PHE A 221 73.32 -8.83 11.34
C PHE A 221 74.81 -8.68 11.72
N GLY A 222 75.15 -8.87 12.99
CA GLY A 222 76.55 -8.84 13.47
C GLY A 222 77.42 -9.93 12.84
N VAL A 223 76.91 -11.16 12.74
CA VAL A 223 77.61 -12.26 12.06
C VAL A 223 77.83 -11.92 10.58
N LEU A 224 76.80 -11.41 9.88
CA LEU A 224 76.94 -10.95 8.50
C LEU A 224 77.96 -9.82 8.34
N MET A 225 78.02 -8.87 9.29
CA MET A 225 78.98 -7.77 9.27
C MET A 225 80.42 -8.27 9.43
N VAL A 226 80.66 -9.24 10.33
CA VAL A 226 81.99 -9.84 10.51
C VAL A 226 82.42 -10.59 9.25
N PHE A 227 81.53 -11.38 8.66
CA PHE A 227 81.80 -12.04 7.37
C PHE A 227 82.11 -11.04 6.26
N PHE A 228 81.38 -9.93 6.19
CA PHE A 228 81.63 -8.87 5.21
C PHE A 228 83.00 -8.21 5.42
N LEU A 229 83.39 -7.90 6.66
CA LEU A 229 84.70 -7.33 6.95
C LEU A 229 85.85 -8.30 6.62
N LEU A 230 85.69 -9.58 6.94
CA LEU A 230 86.66 -10.61 6.55
C LEU A 230 86.75 -10.76 5.04
N TRP A 231 85.61 -10.73 4.34
CA TRP A 231 85.60 -10.76 2.88
C TRP A 231 86.31 -9.55 2.27
N VAL A 232 86.05 -8.34 2.76
CA VAL A 232 86.73 -7.12 2.30
C VAL A 232 88.24 -7.18 2.57
N LEU A 233 88.67 -7.71 3.72
CA LEU A 233 90.08 -7.82 4.08
C LEU A 233 90.83 -8.90 3.27
N VAL A 234 90.13 -9.95 2.84
CA VAL A 234 90.72 -11.04 2.04
C VAL A 234 90.64 -10.74 0.53
N ALA A 235 89.63 -10.01 0.07
CA ALA A 235 89.41 -9.68 -1.34
C ALA A 235 90.00 -8.32 -1.76
N GLY A 236 90.37 -7.46 -0.82
CA GLY A 236 91.18 -6.26 -1.04
C GLY A 236 92.66 -6.53 -0.85
#